data_AF-A0A940ZSY5-F1
#
_entry.id   AF-A0A940ZSY5-F1
#
_cell.length_a   1.000
_cell.length_b   1.000
_cell.length_c   1.000
_cell.angle_alpha   90.00
_cell.angle_beta   90.00
_cell.angle_gamma   90.00
#
_symmetry.space_group_name_H-M   'P 1'
#
loop_
_entity.id
_entity.type
_entity.pdbx_description
1 polymer ?
#
loop_
_entity_poly.entity_id
_entity_poly.type
_entity_poly.pdbx_seq_one_letter_code
_entity_poly.pdbx_strand_id
1 'polypeptide(L)'
;GLYGWQQGGETLAKPDSANYYRKIGSQSEFKKLISEFEEKKIDISYARDYTTINKEMLSYHNTAIRHVNSWYLELNKMYILPANVPIWVFGYATPTKSAAWFDKQLERVGSYSNSMTVAGMSNLLSSNYDSSGIKMTATQAIDLYQETFAKAKNKLKLNMETPNMYLWKYTDRYLLSPVGTSQYVFETDAVPFLQMVLDNTMEVYAPYSNFSFYTQTDILRMIDYNLSPSFILTKEPSHLLAATASADLYSTEFEQYKDLIAKVYSQVNGVLNQVVDYEWVGRRVPQNGIIINTYCKGEEQKEIVINYTQENYNDQAITVAPLSAAVISAEEVQ
;
A
#
# COMPACT_ATOMS: atom_id res chain seq x y z
N GLY A 1 -3.68 -6.07 -5.54
CA GLY A 1 -5.07 -6.34 -5.16
C GLY A 1 -6.02 -6.00 -6.28
N LEU A 2 -7.17 -6.65 -6.33
CA LEU A 2 -8.25 -6.39 -7.28
C LEU A 2 -9.14 -5.29 -6.71
N TYR A 3 -9.07 -4.09 -7.28
CA TYR A 3 -9.95 -2.96 -6.99
C TYR A 3 -11.15 -2.97 -7.95
N GLY A 4 -12.30 -2.51 -7.49
CA GLY A 4 -13.50 -2.30 -8.30
C GLY A 4 -14.15 -3.59 -8.82
N TRP A 5 -13.82 -4.74 -8.24
CA TRP A 5 -14.31 -6.06 -8.68
C TRP A 5 -15.82 -6.27 -8.45
N GLN A 6 -16.40 -5.49 -7.55
CA GLN A 6 -17.81 -5.59 -7.15
C GLN A 6 -18.73 -4.91 -8.17
N GLN A 7 -19.97 -5.38 -8.25
CA GLN A 7 -21.05 -4.69 -8.94
C GLN A 7 -21.22 -3.28 -8.34
N GLY A 8 -21.05 -2.26 -9.18
CA GLY A 8 -21.01 -0.85 -8.74
C GLY A 8 -19.59 -0.29 -8.58
N GLY A 9 -18.55 -1.10 -8.75
CA GLY A 9 -17.15 -0.68 -8.64
C GLY A 9 -16.81 -0.07 -7.28
N GLU A 10 -15.72 0.69 -7.23
CA GLU A 10 -15.30 1.39 -6.00
C GLU A 10 -16.32 2.44 -5.54
N THR A 11 -17.03 3.08 -6.47
CA THR A 11 -17.89 4.24 -6.15
C THR A 11 -19.29 3.89 -5.68
N LEU A 12 -19.91 2.78 -6.12
CA LEU A 12 -21.31 2.47 -5.81
C LEU A 12 -21.50 1.16 -5.06
N ALA A 13 -20.52 0.26 -5.07
CA ALA A 13 -20.65 -0.99 -4.32
C ALA A 13 -20.63 -0.72 -2.81
N LYS A 14 -21.49 -1.42 -2.07
CA LYS A 14 -21.43 -1.45 -0.61
C LYS A 14 -20.11 -2.10 -0.15
N PRO A 15 -19.49 -1.64 0.95
CA PRO A 15 -18.20 -2.17 1.39
C PRO A 15 -18.16 -3.69 1.64
N ASP A 16 -19.26 -4.25 2.14
CA ASP A 16 -19.40 -5.68 2.41
C ASP A 16 -19.87 -6.50 1.20
N SER A 17 -20.10 -5.88 0.04
CA SER A 17 -20.63 -6.55 -1.15
C SER A 17 -19.67 -7.64 -1.64
N ALA A 18 -20.22 -8.82 -1.95
CA ALA A 18 -19.53 -9.85 -2.74
C ALA A 18 -20.29 -10.19 -4.02
N ASN A 19 -21.05 -9.21 -4.53
CA ASN A 19 -21.67 -9.31 -5.84
C ASN A 19 -20.63 -8.92 -6.87
N TYR A 20 -20.21 -9.88 -7.69
CA TYR A 20 -19.20 -9.67 -8.74
C TYR A 20 -19.77 -8.91 -9.93
N TYR A 21 -18.99 -7.99 -10.52
CA TYR A 21 -19.38 -7.34 -11.75
C TYR A 21 -19.33 -8.33 -12.92
N ARG A 22 -20.49 -8.71 -13.44
CA ARG A 22 -20.62 -9.82 -14.40
C ARG A 22 -19.83 -9.64 -15.70
N LYS A 23 -19.49 -8.41 -16.10
CA LYS A 23 -18.68 -8.18 -17.32
C LYS A 23 -17.21 -8.54 -17.15
N ILE A 24 -16.70 -8.65 -15.92
CA ILE A 24 -15.31 -9.04 -15.64
C ILE A 24 -15.20 -10.45 -15.04
N GLY A 25 -16.33 -11.10 -14.75
CA GLY A 25 -16.39 -12.50 -14.33
C GLY A 25 -17.43 -12.80 -13.26
N SER A 26 -17.66 -14.09 -13.07
CA SER A 26 -18.45 -14.69 -12.00
C SER A 26 -17.57 -15.03 -10.79
N GLN A 27 -18.20 -15.29 -9.64
CA GLN A 27 -17.48 -15.74 -8.45
C GLN A 27 -16.64 -17.01 -8.70
N SER A 28 -17.16 -17.97 -9.46
CA SER A 28 -16.43 -19.20 -9.81
C SER A 28 -15.19 -18.93 -10.65
N GLU A 29 -15.25 -17.98 -11.58
CA GLU A 29 -14.08 -17.60 -12.40
C GLU A 29 -13.02 -16.89 -11.56
N PHE A 30 -13.43 -16.02 -10.63
CA PHE A 30 -12.48 -15.41 -9.70
C PHE A 30 -11.84 -16.42 -8.75
N LYS A 31 -12.60 -17.41 -8.24
CA LYS A 31 -12.05 -18.52 -7.45
C LYS A 31 -11.00 -19.29 -8.26
N LYS A 32 -11.34 -19.65 -9.50
CA LYS A 32 -10.42 -20.35 -10.42
C LYS A 32 -9.15 -19.53 -10.64
N LEU A 33 -9.29 -18.23 -10.90
CA LEU A 33 -8.16 -17.31 -11.08
C LEU A 33 -7.24 -17.30 -9.85
N ILE A 34 -7.80 -17.18 -8.65
CA ILE A 34 -7.00 -17.17 -7.41
C ILE A 34 -6.24 -18.49 -7.25
N SER A 35 -6.91 -19.64 -7.43
CA SER A 35 -6.26 -20.95 -7.33
C SER A 35 -5.16 -21.17 -8.39
N GLU A 36 -5.38 -20.77 -9.64
CA GLU A 36 -4.38 -20.89 -10.72
C GLU A 36 -3.11 -20.05 -10.47
N PHE A 37 -3.27 -18.88 -9.86
CA PHE A 37 -2.14 -18.01 -9.54
C PHE A 37 -1.45 -18.43 -8.24
N GLU A 38 -2.18 -19.03 -7.30
CA GLU A 38 -1.62 -19.64 -6.11
C GLU A 38 -0.64 -20.78 -6.45
N GLU A 39 -0.96 -21.63 -7.43
CA GLU A 39 -0.04 -22.67 -7.94
C GLU A 39 1.29 -22.08 -8.46
N LYS A 40 1.27 -20.82 -8.91
CA LYS A 40 2.44 -20.07 -9.37
C LYS A 40 3.10 -19.25 -8.26
N LYS A 41 2.66 -19.41 -7.01
CA LYS A 41 3.08 -18.62 -5.84
C LYS A 41 2.80 -17.11 -6.00
N ILE A 42 1.78 -16.76 -6.78
CA ILE A 42 1.32 -15.38 -6.97
C ILE A 42 0.03 -15.18 -6.17
N ASP A 43 0.06 -14.23 -5.24
CA ASP A 43 -1.07 -13.93 -4.38
C ASP A 43 -1.99 -12.87 -5.03
N ILE A 44 -3.29 -13.12 -4.99
CA ILE A 44 -4.33 -12.20 -5.48
C ILE A 44 -5.24 -11.86 -4.31
N SER A 45 -5.22 -10.59 -3.92
CA SER A 45 -6.10 -10.06 -2.87
C SER A 45 -7.34 -9.38 -3.45
N TYR A 46 -8.46 -9.44 -2.74
CA TYR A 46 -9.55 -8.49 -2.92
C TYR A 46 -9.24 -7.18 -2.20
N ALA A 47 -9.32 -6.06 -2.90
CA ALA A 47 -9.08 -4.74 -2.32
C ALA A 47 -10.40 -4.04 -2.00
N ARG A 48 -10.43 -3.33 -0.86
CA ARG A 48 -11.59 -2.51 -0.49
C ARG A 48 -11.27 -1.40 0.52
N ASP A 49 -11.84 -0.22 0.29
CA ASP A 49 -12.06 0.81 1.32
C ASP A 49 -13.34 0.52 2.10
N TYR A 50 -13.18 0.33 3.41
CA TYR A 50 -14.28 0.02 4.33
C TYR A 50 -14.85 1.23 5.07
N THR A 51 -14.25 2.40 4.91
CA THR A 51 -14.60 3.60 5.67
C THR A 51 -15.23 4.66 4.78
N THR A 52 -14.71 4.92 3.59
CA THR A 52 -15.28 5.93 2.69
C THR A 52 -16.59 5.45 2.08
N ILE A 53 -17.66 6.24 2.23
CA ILE A 53 -19.02 5.91 1.76
C ILE A 53 -19.67 7.10 1.04
N ASN A 54 -20.75 6.86 0.30
CA ASN A 54 -21.63 7.92 -0.21
C ASN A 54 -23.10 7.49 -0.12
N LYS A 55 -24.02 8.44 -0.35
CA LYS A 55 -25.46 8.23 -0.19
C LYS A 55 -26.08 7.27 -1.23
N GLU A 56 -25.43 7.08 -2.39
CA GLU A 56 -25.87 6.09 -3.38
C GLU A 56 -25.49 4.66 -2.99
N MET A 57 -24.38 4.48 -2.24
CA MET A 57 -24.02 3.17 -1.69
C MET A 57 -25.02 2.71 -0.63
N LEU A 58 -25.39 3.61 0.29
CA LEU A 58 -26.18 3.29 1.49
C LEU A 58 -26.70 4.53 2.24
N SER A 59 -27.63 4.30 3.18
CA SER A 59 -28.11 5.34 4.09
C SER A 59 -27.11 5.66 5.19
N TYR A 60 -26.87 6.95 5.42
CA TYR A 60 -26.00 7.45 6.50
C TYR A 60 -26.60 7.26 7.90
N HIS A 61 -27.90 7.03 7.99
CA HIS A 61 -28.55 6.76 9.27
C HIS A 61 -27.95 5.50 9.91
N ASN A 62 -27.39 5.64 11.13
CA ASN A 62 -26.64 4.60 11.85
C ASN A 62 -25.43 4.01 11.13
N THR A 63 -24.97 4.66 10.05
CA THR A 63 -23.83 4.18 9.28
C THR A 63 -22.67 5.16 9.26
N ALA A 64 -22.95 6.44 9.03
CA ALA A 64 -21.94 7.47 8.92
C ALA A 64 -21.56 8.06 10.29
N ILE A 65 -20.29 8.43 10.42
CA ILE A 65 -19.74 9.18 11.54
C ILE A 65 -20.43 10.52 11.65
N ARG A 66 -20.66 10.97 12.89
CA ARG A 66 -21.06 12.34 13.20
C ARG A 66 -20.00 13.04 14.03
N HIS A 67 -19.86 14.33 13.82
CA HIS A 67 -19.09 15.25 14.65
C HIS A 67 -19.77 15.50 16.01
N VAL A 68 -19.05 16.15 16.93
CA VAL A 68 -19.56 16.66 18.21
C VAL A 68 -20.85 17.50 18.08
N ASN A 69 -21.05 18.19 16.96
CA ASN A 69 -22.27 18.96 16.68
C ASN A 69 -23.42 18.10 16.11
N SER A 70 -23.29 16.77 16.13
CA SER A 70 -24.23 15.77 15.59
C SER A 70 -24.41 15.77 14.07
N TRP A 71 -23.67 16.58 13.31
CA TRP A 71 -23.72 16.56 11.85
C TRP A 71 -22.84 15.45 11.30
N TYR A 72 -23.22 14.89 10.15
CA TYR A 72 -22.40 13.88 9.48
C TYR A 72 -21.05 14.47 9.07
N LEU A 73 -19.99 13.69 9.28
CA LEU A 73 -18.68 13.98 8.71
C LEU A 73 -18.74 13.69 7.22
N GLU A 74 -18.80 14.75 6.43
CA GLU A 74 -18.83 14.71 4.96
C GLU A 74 -17.64 15.50 4.39
N LEU A 75 -17.02 14.95 3.35
CA LEU A 75 -15.99 15.59 2.54
C LEU A 75 -16.59 15.94 1.16
N ASN A 76 -16.64 17.23 0.86
CA ASN A 76 -17.02 17.73 -0.45
C ASN A 76 -15.78 17.79 -1.37
N LYS A 77 -15.78 16.96 -2.40
CA LYS A 77 -14.71 16.80 -3.39
C LYS A 77 -14.99 17.51 -4.73
N MET A 78 -15.98 18.40 -4.79
CA MET A 78 -16.39 19.07 -6.04
C MET A 78 -15.26 19.86 -6.73
N TYR A 79 -14.30 20.39 -5.97
CA TYR A 79 -13.18 21.16 -6.53
C TYR A 79 -11.92 20.34 -6.83
N ILE A 80 -11.90 19.06 -6.42
CA ILE A 80 -10.78 18.15 -6.70
C ILE A 80 -11.15 17.07 -7.72
N LEU A 81 -12.44 16.76 -7.86
CA LEU A 81 -12.93 15.85 -8.88
C LEU A 81 -13.37 16.63 -10.13
N PRO A 82 -13.34 15.96 -11.31
CA PRO A 82 -13.90 16.51 -12.55
C PRO A 82 -15.35 16.98 -12.39
N ALA A 83 -15.74 18.05 -13.07
CA ALA A 83 -17.05 18.69 -12.90
C ALA A 83 -18.26 17.78 -13.20
N ASN A 84 -18.06 16.72 -13.99
CA ASN A 84 -19.10 15.80 -14.43
C ASN A 84 -19.12 14.47 -13.65
N VAL A 85 -18.38 14.35 -12.53
CA VAL A 85 -18.46 13.14 -11.72
C VAL A 85 -19.86 12.96 -11.13
N PRO A 86 -20.40 11.74 -11.08
CA PRO A 86 -21.74 11.50 -10.54
C PRO A 86 -21.82 11.68 -9.02
N ILE A 87 -20.69 11.52 -8.33
CA ILE A 87 -20.59 11.58 -6.87
C ILE A 87 -19.38 12.43 -6.48
N TRP A 88 -19.64 13.53 -5.76
CA TRP A 88 -18.59 14.42 -5.23
C TRP A 88 -18.69 14.65 -3.73
N VAL A 89 -19.72 14.15 -3.04
CA VAL A 89 -19.82 14.22 -1.58
C VAL A 89 -19.69 12.82 -1.00
N PHE A 90 -18.71 12.65 -0.12
CA PHE A 90 -18.42 11.38 0.55
C PHE A 90 -18.56 11.56 2.06
N GLY A 91 -19.05 10.54 2.74
CA GLY A 91 -19.05 10.44 4.19
C GLY A 91 -18.07 9.37 4.64
N TYR A 92 -17.95 9.21 5.96
CA TYR A 92 -17.11 8.18 6.57
C TYR A 92 -17.95 7.29 7.45
N ALA A 93 -17.82 5.98 7.31
CA ALA A 93 -18.53 5.01 8.11
C ALA A 93 -18.00 4.93 9.54
N THR A 94 -18.88 4.64 10.49
CA THR A 94 -18.49 4.42 11.89
C THR A 94 -17.56 3.22 12.01
N PRO A 95 -16.60 3.21 12.97
CA PRO A 95 -15.68 2.08 13.13
C PRO A 95 -16.38 0.74 13.29
N THR A 96 -17.50 0.71 14.03
CA THR A 96 -18.35 -0.48 14.18
C THR A 96 -18.88 -1.01 12.83
N LYS A 97 -19.25 -0.14 11.90
CA LYS A 97 -19.72 -0.55 10.58
C LYS A 97 -18.59 -1.02 9.69
N SER A 98 -17.47 -0.30 9.67
CA SER A 98 -16.29 -0.70 8.90
C SER A 98 -15.80 -2.09 9.30
N ALA A 99 -15.65 -2.35 10.61
CA ALA A 99 -15.28 -3.66 11.14
C ALA A 99 -16.28 -4.76 10.76
N ALA A 100 -17.58 -4.52 10.93
CA ALA A 100 -18.62 -5.48 10.56
C ALA A 100 -18.63 -5.80 9.06
N TRP A 101 -18.36 -4.81 8.20
CA TRP A 101 -18.28 -5.05 6.75
C TRP A 101 -17.04 -5.83 6.35
N PHE A 102 -15.90 -5.56 6.99
CA PHE A 102 -14.68 -6.34 6.81
C PHE A 102 -14.90 -7.80 7.24
N ASP A 103 -15.44 -8.05 8.43
CA ASP A 103 -15.72 -9.42 8.91
C ASP A 103 -16.66 -10.17 7.95
N LYS A 104 -17.71 -9.50 7.47
CA LYS A 104 -18.64 -10.09 6.51
C LYS A 104 -18.00 -10.35 5.15
N GLN A 105 -17.09 -9.50 4.68
CA GLN A 105 -16.35 -9.76 3.44
C GLN A 105 -15.39 -10.93 3.64
N LEU A 106 -14.68 -10.98 4.77
CA LEU A 106 -13.80 -12.08 5.17
C LEU A 106 -14.54 -13.42 5.21
N GLU A 107 -15.75 -13.48 5.77
CA GLU A 107 -16.60 -14.68 5.74
C GLU A 107 -16.94 -15.14 4.31
N ARG A 108 -17.11 -14.20 3.39
CA ARG A 108 -17.52 -14.47 2.00
C ARG A 108 -16.37 -14.94 1.13
N VAL A 109 -15.18 -14.36 1.30
CA VAL A 109 -14.02 -14.60 0.40
C VAL A 109 -12.88 -15.38 1.05
N GLY A 110 -12.79 -15.40 2.38
CA GLY A 110 -11.65 -15.96 3.12
C GLY A 110 -11.51 -17.48 3.04
N SER A 111 -12.48 -18.20 2.47
CA SER A 111 -12.35 -19.64 2.21
C SER A 111 -11.55 -19.99 0.96
N TYR A 112 -11.25 -18.99 0.11
CA TYR A 112 -10.53 -19.18 -1.16
C TYR A 112 -9.59 -18.01 -1.51
N SER A 113 -9.48 -17.01 -0.65
CA SER A 113 -8.59 -15.86 -0.82
C SER A 113 -7.53 -15.93 0.25
N ASN A 114 -6.25 -15.98 -0.16
CA ASN A 114 -5.12 -16.04 0.76
C ASN A 114 -4.74 -14.68 1.35
N SER A 115 -5.30 -13.61 0.80
CA SER A 115 -5.06 -12.25 1.30
C SER A 115 -6.24 -11.31 1.05
N MET A 116 -6.26 -10.20 1.79
CA MET A 116 -7.18 -9.07 1.60
C MET A 116 -6.41 -7.76 1.66
N THR A 117 -6.75 -6.84 0.75
CA THR A 117 -6.22 -5.47 0.75
C THR A 117 -7.23 -4.53 1.40
N VAL A 118 -6.79 -3.82 2.44
CA VAL A 118 -7.63 -3.02 3.31
C VAL A 118 -7.21 -1.55 3.25
N ALA A 119 -8.17 -0.70 2.91
CA ALA A 119 -8.06 0.76 2.97
C ALA A 119 -9.14 1.34 3.90
N GLY A 120 -8.97 2.59 4.31
CA GLY A 120 -9.90 3.30 5.18
C GLY A 120 -9.77 2.87 6.64
N MET A 121 -9.98 1.59 6.97
CA MET A 121 -9.75 1.09 8.34
C MET A 121 -8.27 1.10 8.73
N SER A 122 -7.37 0.95 7.76
CA SER A 122 -5.93 0.91 7.98
C SER A 122 -5.37 2.29 8.42
N ASN A 123 -5.88 3.36 7.83
CA ASN A 123 -5.28 4.70 7.90
C ASN A 123 -6.22 5.79 8.44
N LEU A 124 -7.55 5.62 8.39
CA LEU A 124 -8.49 6.58 8.95
C LEU A 124 -8.98 6.16 10.34
N LEU A 125 -8.69 6.99 11.34
CA LEU A 125 -9.16 6.84 12.70
C LEU A 125 -10.08 8.01 13.06
N SER A 126 -11.24 7.71 13.65
CA SER A 126 -12.21 8.74 14.02
C SER A 126 -13.00 8.35 15.26
N SER A 127 -13.38 9.36 16.04
CA SER A 127 -14.42 9.24 17.07
C SER A 127 -15.80 9.43 16.43
N ASN A 128 -16.83 8.85 17.04
CA ASN A 128 -18.21 8.99 16.57
C ASN A 128 -19.11 9.53 17.68
N TYR A 129 -20.02 10.43 17.30
CA TYR A 129 -20.94 11.11 18.22
C TYR A 129 -22.40 10.88 17.81
N ASP A 130 -23.32 11.18 18.72
CA ASP A 130 -24.73 11.36 18.44
C ASP A 130 -25.31 12.48 19.32
N SER A 131 -26.63 12.63 19.31
CA SER A 131 -27.32 13.69 20.08
C SER A 131 -27.16 13.55 21.60
N SER A 132 -26.75 12.37 22.09
CA SER A 132 -26.48 12.10 23.50
C SER A 132 -25.01 12.28 23.89
N GLY A 133 -24.13 12.56 22.93
CA GLY A 133 -22.71 12.80 23.16
C GLY A 133 -21.81 11.82 22.41
N ILE A 134 -20.69 11.43 23.03
CA ILE A 134 -19.73 10.51 22.41
C ILE A 134 -20.27 9.08 22.43
N LYS A 135 -20.35 8.47 21.24
CA LYS A 135 -20.78 7.08 21.05
C LYS A 135 -19.60 6.12 21.00
N MET A 136 -18.49 6.56 20.42
CA MET A 136 -17.25 5.81 20.33
C MET A 136 -16.06 6.76 20.32
N THR A 137 -15.10 6.53 21.20
CA THR A 137 -13.81 7.24 21.22
C THR A 137 -12.85 6.66 20.18
N ALA A 138 -11.84 7.44 19.80
CA ALA A 138 -10.74 6.95 18.97
C ALA A 138 -10.03 5.74 19.61
N THR A 139 -9.86 5.71 20.93
CA THR A 139 -9.26 4.57 21.65
C THR A 139 -10.12 3.31 21.51
N GLN A 140 -11.44 3.42 21.71
CA GLN A 140 -12.36 2.28 21.50
C GLN A 140 -12.36 1.81 20.04
N ALA A 141 -12.21 2.72 19.08
CA ALA A 141 -12.07 2.37 17.67
C ALA A 141 -10.76 1.62 17.37
N ILE A 142 -9.64 2.03 18.00
CA ILE A 142 -8.37 1.30 17.94
C ILE A 142 -8.57 -0.12 18.45
N ASP A 143 -9.12 -0.28 19.65
CA ASP A 143 -9.33 -1.60 20.26
C ASP A 143 -10.18 -2.50 19.35
N LEU A 144 -11.29 -1.98 18.83
CA LEU A 144 -12.15 -2.69 17.88
C LEU A 144 -11.39 -3.14 16.62
N TYR A 145 -10.62 -2.24 16.00
CA TYR A 145 -9.86 -2.59 14.80
C TYR A 145 -8.76 -3.61 15.11
N GLN A 146 -8.05 -3.48 16.23
CA GLN A 146 -7.07 -4.46 16.64
C GLN A 146 -7.69 -5.84 16.87
N GLU A 147 -8.84 -5.92 17.55
CA GLU A 147 -9.58 -7.18 17.72
C GLU A 147 -10.03 -7.78 16.39
N THR A 148 -10.51 -6.95 15.47
CA THR A 148 -10.98 -7.35 14.14
C THR A 148 -9.82 -7.96 13.34
N PHE A 149 -8.69 -7.26 13.25
CA PHE A 149 -7.55 -7.74 12.48
C PHE A 149 -6.78 -8.88 13.17
N ALA A 150 -6.81 -8.99 14.50
CA ALA A 150 -6.30 -10.16 15.22
C ALA A 150 -7.01 -11.44 14.80
N LYS A 151 -8.34 -11.39 14.63
CA LYS A 151 -9.13 -12.55 14.16
C LYS A 151 -8.81 -12.90 12.71
N ALA A 152 -8.56 -11.90 11.87
CA ALA A 152 -8.32 -12.08 10.44
C ALA A 152 -6.91 -12.56 10.10
N LYS A 153 -5.88 -12.08 10.82
CA LYS A 153 -4.47 -12.46 10.56
C LYS A 153 -4.23 -13.96 10.66
N ASN A 154 -4.99 -14.66 11.51
CA ASN A 154 -4.89 -16.11 11.64
C ASN A 154 -5.55 -16.89 10.48
N LYS A 155 -6.26 -16.20 9.57
CA LYS A 155 -7.00 -16.81 8.46
C LYS A 155 -6.38 -16.51 7.11
N LEU A 156 -5.84 -15.31 6.92
CA LEU A 156 -5.25 -14.85 5.66
C LEU A 156 -4.29 -13.68 5.88
N LYS A 157 -3.50 -13.36 4.84
CA LYS A 157 -2.59 -12.21 4.87
C LYS A 157 -3.33 -10.87 4.73
N LEU A 158 -2.88 -9.86 5.46
CA LEU A 158 -3.44 -8.51 5.44
C LEU A 158 -2.49 -7.54 4.75
N ASN A 159 -2.91 -7.02 3.60
CA ASN A 159 -2.22 -5.95 2.90
C ASN A 159 -2.92 -4.63 3.26
N MET A 160 -2.23 -3.71 3.92
CA MET A 160 -2.86 -2.49 4.42
C MET A 160 -2.30 -1.25 3.71
N GLU A 161 -3.17 -0.35 3.27
CA GLU A 161 -2.75 0.94 2.71
C GLU A 161 -2.41 1.92 3.83
N THR A 162 -1.16 2.40 3.88
CA THR A 162 -0.66 3.38 4.86
C THR A 162 -1.08 3.09 6.32
N PRO A 163 -0.91 1.87 6.85
CA PRO A 163 -1.46 1.49 8.13
C PRO A 163 -0.90 2.35 9.27
N ASN A 164 -1.80 2.81 10.14
CA ASN A 164 -1.45 3.41 11.42
C ASN A 164 -0.66 2.41 12.28
N MET A 165 0.26 2.93 13.11
CA MET A 165 1.18 2.13 13.93
C MET A 165 0.50 1.05 14.79
N TYR A 166 -0.69 1.34 15.33
CA TYR A 166 -1.43 0.37 16.16
C TYR A 166 -1.90 -0.87 15.38
N LEU A 167 -1.79 -0.87 14.05
CA LEU A 167 -2.13 -2.01 13.19
C LEU A 167 -0.91 -2.77 12.65
N TRP A 168 0.32 -2.28 12.84
CA TRP A 168 1.52 -2.89 12.26
C TRP A 168 1.71 -4.36 12.64
N LYS A 169 1.40 -4.74 13.89
CA LYS A 169 1.42 -6.16 14.32
C LYS A 169 0.52 -7.07 13.47
N TYR A 170 -0.49 -6.50 12.82
CA TYR A 170 -1.44 -7.24 11.98
C TYR A 170 -1.11 -7.20 10.49
N THR A 171 -0.36 -6.19 10.05
CA THR A 171 0.02 -6.00 8.65
C THR A 171 1.04 -7.05 8.21
N ASP A 172 0.78 -7.70 7.07
CA ASP A 172 1.76 -8.54 6.38
C ASP A 172 2.41 -7.80 5.21
N ARG A 173 1.66 -6.88 4.58
CA ARG A 173 2.17 -5.98 3.54
C ARG A 173 1.76 -4.53 3.78
N TYR A 174 2.74 -3.65 3.97
CA TYR A 174 2.55 -2.21 4.03
C TYR A 174 2.50 -1.67 2.60
N LEU A 175 1.35 -1.18 2.16
CA LEU A 175 1.17 -0.58 0.84
C LEU A 175 1.31 0.94 0.89
N LEU A 176 1.86 1.52 -0.17
CA LEU A 176 2.02 2.97 -0.34
C LEU A 176 2.86 3.61 0.78
N SER A 177 4.01 2.99 1.08
CA SER A 177 4.93 3.49 2.11
C SER A 177 5.42 4.90 1.77
N PRO A 178 5.48 5.82 2.75
CA PRO A 178 6.04 7.14 2.51
C PRO A 178 7.55 7.04 2.23
N VAL A 179 7.98 7.71 1.16
CA VAL A 179 9.37 7.70 0.66
C VAL A 179 9.97 9.10 0.53
N GLY A 180 9.19 10.14 0.83
CA GLY A 180 9.59 11.53 0.78
C GLY A 180 9.74 12.15 2.17
N THR A 181 10.44 13.27 2.23
CA THR A 181 10.57 14.10 3.42
C THR A 181 9.81 15.42 3.25
N SER A 182 9.71 16.22 4.32
CA SER A 182 9.09 17.55 4.25
C SER A 182 9.94 18.55 3.46
N GLN A 183 11.24 18.27 3.31
CA GLN A 183 12.23 19.11 2.63
C GLN A 183 12.37 20.51 3.26
N TYR A 184 12.22 20.60 4.58
CA TYR A 184 12.47 21.85 5.27
C TYR A 184 13.97 22.19 5.27
N VAL A 185 14.30 23.48 5.21
CA VAL A 185 15.70 23.97 5.10
C VAL A 185 16.61 23.56 6.27
N PHE A 186 16.00 23.18 7.41
CA PHE A 186 16.71 22.71 8.60
C PHE A 186 16.79 21.18 8.70
N GLU A 187 16.27 20.45 7.70
CA GLU A 187 16.50 19.02 7.53
C GLU A 187 17.83 18.80 6.79
N THR A 188 18.63 17.85 7.26
CA THR A 188 19.95 17.55 6.68
C THR A 188 19.88 16.44 5.65
N ASP A 189 19.54 15.23 6.08
CA ASP A 189 19.51 14.02 5.24
C ASP A 189 18.22 13.21 5.47
N ALA A 190 17.81 12.49 4.44
CA ALA A 190 16.63 11.63 4.45
C ALA A 190 17.02 10.22 4.89
N VAL A 191 16.69 9.87 6.13
CA VAL A 191 16.88 8.51 6.66
C VAL A 191 15.58 7.71 6.47
N PRO A 192 15.61 6.50 5.87
CA PRO A 192 14.45 5.62 5.73
C PRO A 192 14.09 4.93 7.04
N PHE A 193 13.92 5.71 8.12
CA PHE A 193 13.75 5.20 9.48
C PHE A 193 12.55 4.27 9.60
N LEU A 194 11.43 4.60 8.94
CA LEU A 194 10.25 3.74 8.93
C LEU A 194 10.57 2.37 8.33
N GLN A 195 11.23 2.34 7.16
CA GLN A 195 11.55 1.10 6.47
C GLN A 195 12.56 0.27 7.26
N MET A 196 13.56 0.90 7.89
CA MET A 196 14.50 0.22 8.79
C MET A 196 13.80 -0.43 9.99
N VAL A 197 12.82 0.26 10.60
CA VAL A 197 12.04 -0.30 11.72
C VAL A 197 11.14 -1.45 11.29
N LEU A 198 10.65 -1.43 10.05
CA LEU A 198 9.74 -2.45 9.52
C LEU A 198 10.47 -3.64 8.88
N ASP A 199 11.78 -3.55 8.68
CA ASP A 199 12.60 -4.60 8.07
C ASP A 199 12.38 -5.96 8.76
N ASN A 200 12.25 -7.02 7.97
CA ASN A 200 11.94 -8.39 8.44
C ASN A 200 10.65 -8.56 9.27
N THR A 201 9.81 -7.53 9.43
CA THR A 201 8.50 -7.66 10.10
C THR A 201 7.34 -7.75 9.12
N MET A 202 7.46 -7.14 7.93
CA MET A 202 6.45 -7.13 6.87
C MET A 202 7.08 -6.76 5.53
N GLU A 203 6.39 -7.08 4.43
CA GLU A 203 6.76 -6.58 3.11
C GLU A 203 6.36 -5.10 3.00
N VAL A 204 7.26 -4.23 2.54
CA VAL A 204 6.98 -2.80 2.38
C VAL A 204 7.00 -2.44 0.89
N TYR A 205 5.91 -1.84 0.41
CA TYR A 205 5.72 -1.47 -0.99
C TYR A 205 5.81 0.04 -1.16
N ALA A 206 6.54 0.46 -2.20
CA ALA A 206 6.64 1.85 -2.63
C ALA A 206 5.27 2.42 -3.05
N PRO A 207 5.13 3.77 -3.15
CA PRO A 207 4.03 4.39 -3.87
C PRO A 207 3.96 3.90 -5.32
N TYR A 208 2.80 4.05 -5.95
CA TYR A 208 2.59 3.60 -7.32
C TYR A 208 3.58 4.26 -8.30
N SER A 209 4.43 3.44 -8.92
CA SER A 209 5.44 3.90 -9.86
C SER A 209 4.84 4.63 -11.05
N ASN A 210 3.66 4.24 -11.54
CA ASN A 210 2.97 4.92 -12.64
C ASN A 210 2.47 6.35 -12.31
N PHE A 211 2.64 6.83 -11.07
CA PHE A 211 2.43 8.23 -10.66
C PHE A 211 3.74 8.95 -10.34
N SER A 212 4.70 8.87 -11.27
CA SER A 212 5.99 9.58 -11.23
C SER A 212 7.04 9.03 -10.26
N PHE A 213 6.92 7.79 -9.79
CA PHE A 213 7.93 7.13 -8.94
C PHE A 213 8.67 6.02 -9.70
N TYR A 214 9.30 6.40 -10.82
CA TYR A 214 9.94 5.46 -11.76
C TYR A 214 11.22 6.00 -12.42
N THR A 215 11.71 7.18 -12.00
CA THR A 215 13.00 7.68 -12.47
C THR A 215 14.13 6.77 -11.97
N GLN A 216 15.32 6.88 -12.55
CA GLN A 216 16.46 6.10 -12.06
C GLN A 216 16.73 6.36 -10.57
N THR A 217 16.61 7.61 -10.12
CA THR A 217 16.72 7.97 -8.70
C THR A 217 15.64 7.31 -7.84
N ASP A 218 14.40 7.18 -8.33
CA ASP A 218 13.34 6.49 -7.59
C ASP A 218 13.57 4.98 -7.51
N ILE A 219 14.11 4.37 -8.57
CA ILE A 219 14.54 2.97 -8.58
C ILE A 219 15.63 2.73 -7.55
N LEU A 220 16.64 3.61 -7.50
CA LEU A 220 17.66 3.57 -6.47
C LEU A 220 17.07 3.79 -5.08
N ARG A 221 16.08 4.68 -4.93
CA ARG A 221 15.38 4.89 -3.65
C ARG A 221 14.64 3.63 -3.19
N MET A 222 14.04 2.86 -4.10
CA MET A 222 13.44 1.57 -3.76
C MET A 222 14.48 0.57 -3.24
N ILE A 223 15.67 0.54 -3.84
CA ILE A 223 16.78 -0.31 -3.38
C ILE A 223 17.30 0.17 -2.02
N ASP A 224 17.55 1.47 -1.91
CA ASP A 224 18.04 2.14 -0.71
C ASP A 224 17.11 1.92 0.50
N TYR A 225 15.79 1.96 0.27
CA TYR A 225 14.78 1.90 1.34
C TYR A 225 14.21 0.48 1.54
N ASN A 226 14.79 -0.54 0.91
CA ASN A 226 14.29 -1.92 0.92
C ASN A 226 12.80 -2.05 0.57
N LEU A 227 12.37 -1.43 -0.55
CA LEU A 227 10.98 -1.37 -0.97
C LEU A 227 10.71 -2.25 -2.18
N SER A 228 9.58 -2.95 -2.14
CA SER A 228 8.99 -3.61 -3.30
C SER A 228 8.36 -2.58 -4.24
N PRO A 229 8.60 -2.64 -5.56
CA PRO A 229 7.94 -1.75 -6.53
C PRO A 229 6.44 -2.04 -6.59
N SER A 230 5.64 -1.03 -6.86
CA SER A 230 4.18 -1.17 -6.96
C SER A 230 3.61 -0.40 -8.14
N PHE A 231 2.51 -0.92 -8.70
CA PHE A 231 1.80 -0.32 -9.83
C PHE A 231 0.30 -0.49 -9.64
N ILE A 232 -0.49 0.49 -10.09
CA ILE A 232 -1.94 0.37 -10.22
C ILE A 232 -2.31 0.36 -11.69
N LEU A 233 -3.00 -0.71 -12.13
CA LEU A 233 -3.12 -1.03 -13.56
C LEU A 233 -4.57 -1.30 -13.96
N THR A 234 -4.90 -0.91 -15.19
CA THR A 234 -6.17 -1.16 -15.88
C THR A 234 -5.88 -1.84 -17.22
N LYS A 235 -6.82 -2.66 -17.69
CA LYS A 235 -6.75 -3.20 -19.05
C LYS A 235 -7.04 -2.13 -20.10
N GLU A 236 -8.06 -1.32 -19.86
CA GLU A 236 -8.50 -0.27 -20.75
C GLU A 236 -7.80 1.08 -20.42
N PRO A 237 -7.78 2.03 -21.36
CA PRO A 237 -7.17 3.35 -21.14
C PRO A 237 -7.75 4.14 -19.96
N SER A 238 -6.88 4.85 -19.23
CA SER A 238 -7.24 5.64 -18.03
C SER A 238 -8.22 6.79 -18.29
N HIS A 239 -8.30 7.31 -19.53
CA HIS A 239 -9.23 8.40 -19.85
C HIS A 239 -10.71 8.00 -19.64
N LEU A 240 -11.04 6.71 -19.63
CA LEU A 240 -12.38 6.23 -19.30
C LEU A 240 -12.74 6.45 -17.81
N LEU A 241 -11.74 6.62 -16.94
CA LEU A 241 -11.92 6.95 -15.53
C LEU A 241 -12.04 8.46 -15.29
N ALA A 242 -11.71 9.31 -16.27
CA ALA A 242 -11.61 10.76 -16.12
C ALA A 242 -12.94 11.46 -15.80
N ALA A 243 -14.09 10.79 -15.93
CA ALA A 243 -15.41 11.30 -15.56
C ALA A 243 -15.99 10.58 -14.32
N THR A 244 -15.15 9.89 -13.55
CA THR A 244 -15.57 9.08 -12.40
C THR A 244 -14.90 9.55 -11.11
N ALA A 245 -15.29 8.98 -9.97
CA ALA A 245 -14.61 9.24 -8.70
C ALA A 245 -13.17 8.67 -8.63
N SER A 246 -12.75 7.90 -9.64
CA SER A 246 -11.39 7.37 -9.80
C SER A 246 -10.56 8.16 -10.81
N ALA A 247 -10.91 9.43 -11.07
CA ALA A 247 -10.19 10.28 -12.02
C ALA A 247 -8.75 10.61 -11.61
N ASP A 248 -8.40 10.37 -10.34
CA ASP A 248 -7.03 10.40 -9.82
C ASP A 248 -6.16 9.26 -10.38
N LEU A 249 -6.77 8.19 -10.91
CA LEU A 249 -6.09 7.12 -11.64
C LEU A 249 -5.86 7.51 -13.10
N TYR A 250 -5.11 8.59 -13.33
CA TYR A 250 -4.95 9.20 -14.65
C TYR A 250 -3.99 8.44 -15.59
N SER A 251 -3.30 7.41 -15.10
CA SER A 251 -2.19 6.77 -15.81
C SER A 251 -2.05 5.30 -15.40
N THR A 252 -2.84 4.40 -15.99
CA THR A 252 -2.96 3.01 -15.49
C THR A 252 -2.98 1.93 -16.56
N GLU A 253 -3.02 2.26 -17.85
CA GLU A 253 -3.18 1.24 -18.90
C GLU A 253 -1.97 0.29 -18.96
N PHE A 254 -2.20 -1.00 -18.70
CA PHE A 254 -1.14 -2.02 -18.61
C PHE A 254 -0.23 -2.06 -19.83
N GLU A 255 -0.80 -1.92 -21.04
CA GLU A 255 -0.05 -2.01 -22.29
C GLU A 255 1.03 -0.93 -22.40
N GLN A 256 0.79 0.25 -21.81
CA GLN A 256 1.76 1.35 -21.77
C GLN A 256 2.88 1.12 -20.74
N TYR A 257 2.63 0.28 -19.74
CA TYR A 257 3.50 0.11 -18.56
C TYR A 257 4.26 -1.20 -18.51
N LYS A 258 3.90 -2.22 -19.31
CA LYS A 258 4.50 -3.57 -19.24
C LYS A 258 6.03 -3.59 -19.29
N ASP A 259 6.64 -2.79 -20.16
CA ASP A 259 8.11 -2.73 -20.31
C ASP A 259 8.75 -1.98 -19.14
N LEU A 260 8.10 -0.92 -18.65
CA LEU A 260 8.57 -0.19 -17.46
C LEU A 260 8.49 -1.05 -16.20
N ILE A 261 7.42 -1.83 -16.03
CA ILE A 261 7.26 -2.78 -14.93
C ILE A 261 8.43 -3.77 -14.93
N ALA A 262 8.72 -4.39 -16.07
CA ALA A 262 9.84 -5.32 -16.21
C ALA A 262 11.18 -4.64 -15.87
N LYS A 263 11.43 -3.45 -16.41
CA LYS A 263 12.66 -2.67 -16.14
C LYS A 263 12.83 -2.33 -14.65
N VAL A 264 11.79 -1.81 -14.01
CA VAL A 264 11.82 -1.43 -12.58
C VAL A 264 12.03 -2.67 -11.72
N TYR A 265 11.22 -3.71 -11.95
CA TYR A 265 11.31 -4.96 -11.20
C TYR A 265 12.70 -5.59 -11.31
N SER A 266 13.24 -5.73 -12.53
CA SER A 266 14.55 -6.36 -12.74
C SER A 266 15.69 -5.62 -12.05
N GLN A 267 15.67 -4.28 -12.02
CA GLN A 267 16.70 -3.50 -11.34
C GLN A 267 16.59 -3.60 -9.81
N VAL A 268 15.39 -3.41 -9.27
CA VAL A 268 15.18 -3.49 -7.81
C VAL A 268 15.46 -4.90 -7.31
N ASN A 269 14.84 -5.91 -7.93
CA ASN A 269 14.99 -7.30 -7.52
C ASN A 269 16.40 -7.84 -7.78
N GLY A 270 17.08 -7.36 -8.83
CA GLY A 270 18.46 -7.76 -9.11
C GLY A 270 19.43 -7.44 -7.97
N VAL A 271 19.14 -6.40 -7.18
CA VAL A 271 19.92 -6.04 -5.98
C VAL A 271 19.30 -6.66 -4.72
N LEU A 272 18.03 -6.38 -4.43
CA LEU A 272 17.40 -6.75 -3.15
C LEU A 272 17.26 -8.26 -2.94
N ASN A 273 17.09 -9.06 -4.01
CA ASN A 273 17.00 -10.52 -3.87
C ASN A 273 18.28 -11.15 -3.26
N GLN A 274 19.42 -10.45 -3.31
CA GLN A 274 20.67 -10.95 -2.76
C GLN A 274 20.77 -10.79 -1.22
N VAL A 275 19.88 -9.99 -0.63
CA VAL A 275 19.83 -9.67 0.81
C VAL A 275 18.46 -9.95 1.45
N VAL A 276 17.52 -10.57 0.73
CA VAL A 276 16.12 -10.75 1.18
C VAL A 276 15.96 -11.52 2.51
N ASP A 277 16.93 -12.38 2.85
CA ASP A 277 16.94 -13.13 4.11
C ASP A 277 17.94 -12.57 5.15
N TYR A 278 18.47 -11.37 4.92
CA TYR A 278 19.41 -10.70 5.82
C TYR A 278 18.69 -9.61 6.61
N GLU A 279 19.16 -9.32 7.81
CA GLU A 279 18.68 -8.21 8.64
C GLU A 279 19.40 -6.92 8.28
N TRP A 280 18.64 -5.85 8.05
CA TRP A 280 19.20 -4.52 7.83
C TRP A 280 19.73 -3.93 9.15
N VAL A 281 21.03 -4.10 9.40
CA VAL A 281 21.67 -3.74 10.67
C VAL A 281 22.34 -2.36 10.67
N GLY A 282 22.57 -1.75 9.50
CA GLY A 282 23.34 -0.51 9.44
C GLY A 282 23.14 0.31 8.17
N ARG A 283 23.43 1.60 8.29
CA ARG A 283 23.47 2.57 7.20
C ARG A 283 24.61 3.55 7.42
N ARG A 284 25.38 3.86 6.39
CA ARG A 284 26.36 4.96 6.40
C ARG A 284 26.36 5.73 5.07
N VAL A 285 26.80 6.99 5.15
CA VAL A 285 26.88 7.92 4.03
C VAL A 285 28.32 8.43 3.94
N PRO A 286 29.23 7.70 3.27
CA PRO A 286 30.66 8.07 3.22
C PRO A 286 30.90 9.41 2.53
N GLN A 287 30.06 9.76 1.55
CA GLN A 287 30.05 11.07 0.90
C GLN A 287 28.64 11.36 0.35
N ASN A 288 28.36 12.63 0.05
CA ASN A 288 27.06 13.04 -0.46
C ASN A 288 26.68 12.25 -1.73
N GLY A 289 25.48 11.66 -1.75
CA GLY A 289 24.97 10.85 -2.83
C GLY A 289 25.47 9.40 -2.86
N ILE A 290 26.32 8.97 -1.92
CA ILE A 290 26.72 7.57 -1.78
C ILE A 290 26.15 7.01 -0.48
N ILE A 291 25.37 5.95 -0.59
CA ILE A 291 24.75 5.27 0.54
C ILE A 291 25.29 3.85 0.62
N ILE A 292 25.59 3.39 1.84
CA ILE A 292 25.91 1.99 2.09
C ILE A 292 25.00 1.45 3.18
N ASN A 293 24.17 0.45 2.82
CA ASN A 293 23.32 -0.29 3.75
C ASN A 293 23.97 -1.63 4.06
N THR A 294 24.10 -1.97 5.34
CA THR A 294 24.72 -3.22 5.81
C THR A 294 23.64 -4.20 6.23
N TYR A 295 23.78 -5.43 5.75
CA TYR A 295 22.85 -6.54 5.93
C TYR A 295 23.58 -7.75 6.51
N CYS A 296 23.04 -8.39 7.55
CA CYS A 296 23.65 -9.55 8.20
C CYS A 296 22.73 -10.78 8.24
N LYS A 297 23.30 -11.98 8.09
CA LYS A 297 22.61 -13.26 8.27
C LYS A 297 23.54 -14.21 9.01
N GLY A 298 23.39 -14.28 10.33
CA GLY A 298 24.37 -14.97 11.18
C GLY A 298 25.72 -14.24 11.13
N GLU A 299 26.78 -14.94 10.73
CA GLU A 299 28.13 -14.37 10.58
C GLU A 299 28.36 -13.76 9.18
N GLU A 300 27.48 -14.01 8.21
CA GLU A 300 27.60 -13.45 6.86
C GLU A 300 27.17 -11.98 6.83
N GLN A 301 28.00 -11.12 6.26
CA GLN A 301 27.70 -9.71 6.04
C GLN A 301 27.74 -9.35 4.55
N LYS A 302 26.70 -8.64 4.11
CA LYS A 302 26.61 -8.01 2.80
C LYS A 302 26.37 -6.53 2.93
N GLU A 303 26.79 -5.79 1.92
CA GLU A 303 26.55 -4.37 1.82
C GLU A 303 25.93 -4.04 0.47
N ILE A 304 24.86 -3.25 0.48
CA ILE A 304 24.35 -2.62 -0.74
C ILE A 304 24.97 -1.23 -0.79
N VAL A 305 25.73 -0.96 -1.85
CA VAL A 305 26.24 0.38 -2.16
C VAL A 305 25.36 0.99 -3.23
N ILE A 306 24.79 2.16 -2.94
CA ILE A 306 23.91 2.91 -3.83
C ILE A 306 24.60 4.21 -4.20
N ASN A 307 24.79 4.44 -5.50
CA ASN A 307 25.42 5.63 -6.05
C ASN A 307 24.38 6.50 -6.76
N TYR A 308 23.96 7.60 -6.12
CA TYR A 308 23.06 8.61 -6.68
C TYR A 308 23.79 9.68 -7.51
N THR A 309 25.12 9.65 -7.58
CA THR A 309 25.92 10.66 -8.27
C THR A 309 26.03 10.38 -9.77
N GLN A 310 26.56 11.36 -10.51
CA GLN A 310 26.86 11.25 -11.94
C GLN A 310 28.26 10.69 -12.21
N GLU A 311 29.00 10.31 -11.18
CA GLU A 311 30.37 9.83 -11.27
C GLU A 311 30.49 8.40 -10.71
N ASN A 312 31.56 7.69 -11.09
CA ASN A 312 31.86 6.39 -10.50
C ASN A 312 32.23 6.57 -9.03
N TYR A 313 31.65 5.75 -8.17
CA TYR A 313 32.16 5.58 -6.81
C TYR A 313 33.20 4.47 -6.80
N ASN A 314 34.40 4.77 -6.33
CA ASN A 314 35.49 3.81 -6.21
C ASN A 314 35.91 3.73 -4.74
N ASP A 315 35.86 2.53 -4.17
CA ASP A 315 36.38 2.25 -2.83
C ASP A 315 37.11 0.92 -2.85
N GLN A 316 38.42 0.95 -2.56
CA GLN A 316 39.47 -0.07 -2.51
C GLN A 316 39.32 -1.38 -3.32
N ALA A 317 38.17 -2.07 -3.26
CA ALA A 317 37.86 -3.31 -3.97
C ALA A 317 36.72 -3.20 -5.01
N ILE A 318 36.00 -2.07 -5.09
CA ILE A 318 34.75 -1.96 -5.85
C ILE A 318 34.62 -0.65 -6.63
N THR A 319 33.99 -0.75 -7.80
CA THR A 319 33.53 0.39 -8.60
C THR A 319 32.02 0.29 -8.79
N VAL A 320 31.25 1.28 -8.32
CA VAL A 320 29.81 1.41 -8.58
C VAL A 320 29.59 2.51 -9.61
N ALA A 321 28.99 2.16 -10.73
CA ALA A 321 28.69 3.08 -11.81
C ALA A 321 27.76 4.23 -11.36
N PRO A 322 27.71 5.36 -12.08
CA PRO A 322 26.78 6.44 -11.79
C PRO A 322 25.34 5.94 -11.81
N LEU A 323 24.49 6.47 -10.93
CA LEU A 323 23.06 6.15 -10.87
C LEU A 323 22.76 4.63 -10.82
N SER A 324 23.58 3.88 -10.09
CA SER A 324 23.47 2.42 -9.97
C SER A 324 23.65 1.94 -8.54
N ALA A 325 23.37 0.66 -8.30
CA ALA A 325 23.59 0.01 -7.02
C ALA A 325 24.20 -1.38 -7.22
N ALA A 326 25.01 -1.82 -6.27
CA ALA A 326 25.67 -3.12 -6.28
C ALA A 326 25.72 -3.72 -4.88
N VAL A 327 25.73 -5.05 -4.81
CA VAL A 327 25.92 -5.81 -3.57
C VAL A 327 27.37 -6.26 -3.48
N ILE A 328 27.96 -6.11 -2.29
CA ILE A 328 29.30 -6.56 -1.95
C ILE A 328 29.18 -7.52 -0.78
N SER A 329 29.91 -8.63 -0.83
CA SER A 329 30.11 -9.48 0.36
C SER A 329 31.38 -9.00 1.06
N ALA A 330 31.31 -8.79 2.38
CA ALA A 330 32.53 -8.61 3.15
C ALA A 330 33.23 -9.99 3.26
N GLU A 331 34.46 -10.11 2.79
CA GLU A 331 35.29 -11.27 3.14
C GLU A 331 35.57 -11.23 4.65
N GLU A 332 35.50 -12.41 5.29
CA GLU A 332 35.78 -12.59 6.72
C GLU A 332 37.01 -11.79 7.14
N VAL A 333 36.83 -10.83 8.05
CA VAL A 333 37.98 -10.32 8.82
C VAL A 333 38.35 -11.46 9.78
N GLN A 334 39.30 -12.30 9.35
CA GLN A 334 39.91 -13.34 10.18
C GLN A 334 40.58 -12.77 11.44
#